data_AF-A0AAX1KIN0-F1
#
_entry.id   AF-A0AAX1KIN0-F1
#
_cell.length_a   1.000
_cell.length_b   1.000
_cell.length_c   1.000
_cell.angle_alpha   90.00
_cell.angle_beta   90.00
_cell.angle_gamma   90.00
#
_symmetry.space_group_name_H-M   'P 1'
#
loop_
_entity.id
_entity.type
_entity.pdbx_description
1 polymer ?
#
loop_
_entity_poly.entity_id
_entity_poly.type
_entity_poly.pdbx_seq_one_letter_code
_entity_poly.pdbx_strand_id
1 'polypeptide(L)' 'MGPHGRFSRGESMPGLPKVPAAEKVDVDENGRISGLF' A
#
# COMPACT_ATOMS: atom_id res chain seq x y z
N MET A 1 23.91 -18.28 17.54
CA MET A 1 22.92 -17.21 17.78
C MET A 1 23.23 -16.09 16.79
N GLY A 2 22.69 -16.19 15.57
CA GLY A 2 23.03 -15.27 14.47
C GLY A 2 22.29 -13.94 14.62
N PRO A 3 22.91 -12.79 14.28
CA PRO A 3 22.19 -11.52 14.27
C PRO A 3 21.15 -11.55 13.15
N HIS A 4 19.93 -11.21 13.58
CA HIS A 4 18.71 -11.01 12.80
C HIS A 4 18.99 -10.33 11.45
N GLY A 5 18.24 -10.78 10.43
CA GLY A 5 18.38 -10.37 9.03
C GLY A 5 18.66 -8.88 8.86
N ARG A 6 19.74 -8.57 8.14
CA ARG A 6 20.04 -7.23 7.68
C ARG A 6 18.97 -6.86 6.65
N PHE A 7 17.88 -6.22 7.08
CA PHE A 7 17.08 -5.42 6.18
C PHE A 7 17.95 -4.26 5.70
N SER A 8 18.33 -4.34 4.42
CA SER A 8 19.21 -3.38 3.77
C SER A 8 18.66 -1.95 3.89
N ARG A 9 19.54 -1.01 4.26
CA ARG A 9 19.28 0.44 4.30
C ARG A 9 18.98 1.00 2.90
N GLY A 10 17.82 0.73 2.33
CA GLY A 10 17.59 1.09 0.92
C GLY A 10 16.17 1.36 0.45
N GLU A 11 15.13 1.07 1.21
CA GLU A 11 13.75 1.34 0.74
C GLU A 11 12.95 1.91 1.91
N SER A 12 12.99 3.23 2.03
CA SER A 12 12.08 4.00 2.86
C SER A 12 10.65 3.51 2.57
N MET A 13 9.87 3.23 3.62
CA MET A 13 8.45 2.91 3.45
C MET A 13 7.84 4.02 2.58
N PRO A 14 7.37 3.70 1.36
CA PRO A 14 6.79 4.73 0.51
C PRO A 14 5.58 5.28 1.25
N GLY A 15 5.66 6.55 1.65
CA GLY A 15 4.50 7.24 2.18
C GLY A 15 3.40 7.23 1.13
N LEU A 16 2.13 7.22 1.57
CA LEU A 16 1.04 7.36 0.62
C LEU A 16 1.16 8.71 -0.11
N PRO A 17 0.83 8.79 -1.41
CA PRO A 17 0.73 10.06 -2.11
C PRO A 17 -0.25 11.00 -1.41
N LYS A 18 -0.09 12.32 -1.60
CA LYS A 18 -0.88 13.38 -0.94
C LYS A 18 -2.41 13.16 -1.01
N VAL A 19 -2.88 12.51 -2.07
CA VAL A 19 -4.24 11.97 -2.17
C VAL A 19 -4.09 10.45 -2.11
N PRO A 20 -4.52 9.79 -1.02
CA PRO A 20 -4.42 8.34 -0.94
C PRO A 20 -5.31 7.72 -2.02
N ALA A 21 -4.80 6.71 -2.75
CA ALA A 21 -5.62 5.96 -3.69
C ALA A 21 -6.90 5.39 -3.03
N ALA A 22 -6.80 5.08 -1.73
CA ALA A 22 -7.90 4.63 -0.89
C ALA A 22 -9.10 5.59 -0.80
N GLU A 23 -8.93 6.90 -1.06
CA GLU A 23 -10.07 7.85 -1.11
C GLU A 23 -11.01 7.60 -2.30
N LYS A 24 -10.55 6.90 -3.34
CA LYS A 24 -11.34 6.63 -4.55
C LYS A 24 -11.76 5.17 -4.68
N VAL A 25 -11.28 4.28 -3.80
CA VAL A 25 -11.62 2.86 -3.85
C VAL A 25 -13.00 2.66 -3.25
N ASP A 26 -13.93 2.13 -4.04
CA ASP A 26 -15.30 1.82 -3.60
C ASP A 26 -15.76 0.47 -4.16
N VAL A 27 -16.71 -0.18 -3.49
CA VAL A 27 -17.26 -1.49 -3.85
C VAL A 27 -18.78 -1.41 -3.97
N ASP A 28 -19.33 -1.75 -5.14
CA ASP A 28 -20.77 -1.77 -5.35
C ASP A 28 -21.45 -3.02 -4.77
N GLU A 29 -22.78 -3.06 -4.81
CA GLU A 29 -23.62 -4.14 -4.30
C GLU A 29 -23.38 -5.50 -4.98
N ASN A 30 -22.79 -5.48 -6.18
CA ASN A 30 -22.46 -6.66 -6.97
C ASN A 30 -21.00 -7.11 -6.73
N GLY A 31 -20.28 -6.46 -5.81
CA GLY A 31 -18.88 -6.74 -5.50
C GLY A 31 -17.88 -6.18 -6.53
N ARG A 32 -18.27 -5.21 -7.35
CA ARG A 32 -17.34 -4.57 -8.30
C ARG A 32 -16.53 -3.50 -7.61
N ILE A 33 -15.21 -3.59 -7.74
CA ILE A 33 -14.27 -2.61 -7.20
C ILE A 33 -14.04 -1.50 -8.22
N SER A 34 -14.20 -0.25 -7.81
CA SER A 34 -13.89 0.96 -8.58
C SER A 34 -12.71 1.73 -7.96
N GLY A 35 -12.03 2.57 -8.75
CA GLY A 35 -10.96 3.46 -8.28
C GLY A 35 -9.63 2.82 -7.85
N LEU A 36 -9.42 1.54 -8.16
CA LEU A 36 -8.17 0.81 -7.91
C LEU A 36 -7.16 0.91 -9.06
N PHE A 37 -7.56 1.43 -10.23
CA PHE A 37 -6.75 1.53 -11.46
C PHE A 37 -6.94 2.89 -12.14
#